data_AF-A0A2V2G0J6-F1
#
_entry.id   AF-A0A2V2G0J6-F1
#
_cell.length_a   1.000
_cell.length_b   1.000
_cell.length_c   1.000
_cell.angle_alpha   90.00
_cell.angle_beta   90.00
_cell.angle_gamma   90.00
#
_symmetry.space_group_name_H-M   'P 1'
#
loop_
_entity.id
_entity.type
_entity.pdbx_description
1 polymer ?
#
loop_
_entity_poly.entity_id
_entity_poly.type
_entity_poly.pdbx_seq_one_letter_code
_entity_poly.pdbx_strand_id
1 'polypeptide(L)'
;MPRFRALKSAIRPWLRSSDWTPEQPLPPDLEGETPLASLVNPLFAALPEGGTMTERAAFALGRVLSRLYEQAPEEARNVVRRFLWHMNEESGNIGWGIPEAFGQTLAQSRPLADLYHKVLFSYILDKEGDSTWCDHAPLRRSCYTAVDTVLSARPDLIPAALPVLHSAASADPDPVCRSLAVELAEKYKVADVGGFIRQH
;
A
#
# COMPACT_ATOMS: atom_id res chain seq x y z
N MET A 1 27.47 5.03 -2.98
CA MET A 1 27.22 3.62 -2.61
C MET A 1 27.10 2.75 -3.85
N PRO A 2 28.13 1.94 -4.17
CA PRO A 2 28.14 1.04 -5.34
C PRO A 2 26.99 0.02 -5.34
N ARG A 3 26.65 -0.52 -4.17
CA ARG A 3 25.59 -1.53 -3.99
C ARG A 3 24.19 -1.04 -4.37
N PHE A 4 23.79 0.16 -3.93
CA PHE A 4 22.50 0.73 -4.31
C PHE A 4 22.36 0.90 -5.83
N ARG A 5 23.41 1.40 -6.49
CA ARG A 5 23.40 1.58 -7.95
C ARG A 5 23.30 0.24 -8.68
N ALA A 6 24.02 -0.78 -8.21
CA ALA A 6 23.94 -2.14 -8.76
C ALA A 6 22.53 -2.73 -8.60
N LEU A 7 21.96 -2.69 -7.39
CA LEU A 7 20.60 -3.19 -7.12
C LEU A 7 19.55 -2.45 -7.94
N LYS A 8 19.67 -1.12 -8.05
CA LYS A 8 18.78 -0.30 -8.90
C LYS A 8 18.89 -0.69 -10.38
N SER A 9 20.10 -0.99 -10.85
CA SER A 9 20.36 -1.42 -12.21
C SER A 9 19.79 -2.81 -12.52
N ALA A 10 19.62 -3.66 -11.51
CA ALA A 10 19.03 -5.00 -11.65
C ALA A 10 17.51 -4.99 -11.50
N ILE A 11 16.97 -4.27 -10.51
CA ILE A 11 15.53 -4.21 -10.21
C ILE A 11 14.75 -3.57 -11.35
N ARG A 12 15.28 -2.50 -11.96
CA ARG A 12 14.55 -1.72 -12.97
C ARG A 12 14.25 -2.50 -14.25
N PRO A 13 15.20 -3.22 -14.87
CA PRO A 13 14.92 -4.09 -16.00
C PRO A 13 13.95 -5.20 -15.63
N TRP A 14 14.12 -5.82 -14.46
CA TRP A 14 13.22 -6.87 -13.98
C TRP A 14 11.77 -6.38 -13.88
N LEU A 15 11.54 -5.24 -13.23
CA LEU A 15 10.21 -4.63 -13.14
C LEU A 15 9.62 -4.26 -14.50
N ARG A 16 10.45 -3.95 -15.50
CA ARG A 16 9.99 -3.59 -16.86
C ARG A 16 9.78 -4.80 -17.77
N SER A 17 10.13 -6.00 -17.32
CA SER A 17 10.04 -7.18 -18.16
C SER A 17 8.60 -7.42 -18.62
N SER A 18 8.42 -7.79 -19.88
CA SER A 18 7.10 -8.02 -20.47
C SER A 18 6.40 -9.25 -19.90
N ASP A 19 7.18 -10.21 -19.41
CA ASP A 19 6.76 -11.44 -18.74
C ASP A 19 6.69 -11.31 -17.21
N TRP A 20 6.81 -10.09 -16.67
CA TRP A 20 6.72 -9.88 -15.23
C TRP A 20 5.36 -10.35 -14.70
N THR A 21 5.40 -11.16 -13.64
CA THR A 21 4.20 -11.59 -12.89
C THR A 21 4.37 -11.31 -11.40
N PRO A 22 3.27 -11.10 -10.65
CA PRO A 22 3.33 -10.95 -9.19
C PRO A 22 3.95 -12.18 -8.49
N GLU A 23 3.69 -13.38 -9.00
CA GLU A 23 4.09 -14.64 -8.37
C GLU A 23 5.56 -15.01 -8.63
N GLN A 24 6.22 -14.38 -9.61
CA GLN A 24 7.61 -14.72 -9.91
C GLN A 24 8.55 -14.34 -8.75
N PRO A 25 9.59 -15.15 -8.47
CA PRO A 25 10.59 -14.81 -7.46
C PRO A 25 11.31 -13.50 -7.80
N LEU A 26 11.89 -12.84 -6.81
CA LEU A 26 12.83 -11.77 -7.14
C LEU A 26 14.03 -12.41 -7.88
N PRO A 27 14.72 -11.67 -8.76
CA PRO A 27 15.91 -12.16 -9.46
C PRO A 27 16.91 -12.82 -8.49
N PRO A 28 17.57 -13.93 -8.87
CA PRO A 28 18.55 -14.60 -8.00
C PRO A 28 19.63 -13.65 -7.45
N ASP A 29 20.07 -12.69 -8.27
CA ASP A 29 21.03 -11.63 -7.89
C ASP A 29 20.53 -10.72 -6.75
N LEU A 30 19.22 -10.72 -6.50
CA LEU A 30 18.54 -9.96 -5.46
C LEU A 30 18.07 -10.83 -4.29
N GLU A 31 17.96 -12.16 -4.45
CA GLU A 31 17.47 -13.10 -3.42
C GLU A 31 18.55 -13.87 -2.68
N GLY A 32 19.80 -13.90 -3.17
CA GLY A 32 20.92 -14.60 -2.52
C GLY A 32 21.34 -13.98 -1.18
N GLU A 33 22.63 -13.68 -1.01
CA GLU A 33 23.17 -13.05 0.21
C GLU A 33 22.76 -11.57 0.40
N THR A 34 21.74 -11.11 -0.31
CA THR A 34 21.30 -9.72 -0.27
C THR A 34 20.31 -9.51 0.87
N PRO A 35 20.68 -8.80 1.96
CA PRO A 35 19.72 -8.37 2.98
C PRO A 35 18.51 -7.66 2.37
N LEU A 36 17.32 -8.12 2.75
CA LEU A 36 16.03 -7.61 2.27
C LEU A 36 15.90 -6.09 2.44
N ALA A 37 16.40 -5.55 3.56
CA ALA A 37 16.42 -4.10 3.82
C ALA A 37 17.14 -3.30 2.71
N SER A 38 18.13 -3.89 2.03
CA SER A 38 18.85 -3.22 0.94
C SER A 38 18.05 -3.11 -0.36
N LEU A 39 16.99 -3.90 -0.53
CA LEU A 39 16.08 -3.85 -1.67
C LEU A 39 15.02 -2.74 -1.55
N VAL A 40 14.77 -2.27 -0.32
CA VAL A 40 13.76 -1.25 -0.02
C VAL A 40 14.03 0.04 -0.80
N ASN A 41 15.26 0.59 -0.71
CA ASN A 41 15.56 1.88 -1.33
C ASN A 41 15.45 1.87 -2.86
N PRO A 42 15.97 0.87 -3.59
CA PRO A 42 15.78 0.76 -5.03
C PRO A 42 14.31 0.66 -5.45
N LEU A 43 13.49 -0.10 -4.71
CA LEU A 43 12.05 -0.24 -4.98
C LEU A 43 11.30 1.06 -4.71
N PHE A 44 11.61 1.75 -3.60
CA PHE A 44 11.10 3.09 -3.33
C PHE A 44 11.39 4.06 -4.48
N ALA A 45 12.60 4.02 -5.04
CA ALA A 45 13.00 4.89 -6.15
C ALA A 45 12.30 4.56 -7.49
N ALA A 46 11.57 3.45 -7.58
CA ALA A 46 10.76 3.08 -8.73
C ALA A 46 9.29 3.53 -8.60
N LEU A 47 8.81 3.81 -7.39
CA LEU A 47 7.41 4.18 -7.13
C LEU A 47 6.96 5.45 -7.89
N PRO A 48 7.76 6.54 -7.99
CA PRO A 48 7.30 7.75 -8.66
C PRO A 48 7.31 7.66 -10.20
N GLU A 49 7.72 6.53 -10.79
CA GLU A 49 7.84 6.39 -12.25
C GLU A 49 6.48 6.24 -12.95
N GLY A 50 5.41 5.89 -12.22
CA GLY A 50 4.04 5.84 -12.71
C GLY A 50 3.65 4.52 -13.40
N GLY A 51 2.34 4.33 -13.56
CA GLY A 51 1.74 3.20 -14.28
C GLY A 51 2.19 1.83 -13.75
N THR A 52 2.45 0.91 -14.68
CA THR A 52 2.86 -0.46 -14.35
C THR A 52 4.16 -0.54 -13.54
N MET A 53 5.04 0.47 -13.64
CA MET A 53 6.26 0.52 -12.84
C MET A 53 5.95 0.70 -11.36
N THR A 54 5.02 1.62 -11.03
CA THR A 54 4.55 1.83 -9.66
C THR A 54 3.88 0.58 -9.11
N GLU A 55 2.95 -0.01 -9.87
CA GLU A 55 2.20 -1.21 -9.46
C GLU A 55 3.14 -2.37 -9.13
N ARG A 56 4.10 -2.66 -10.03
CA ARG A 56 5.05 -3.76 -9.87
C ARG A 56 6.05 -3.49 -8.73
N ALA A 57 6.51 -2.26 -8.59
CA ALA A 57 7.41 -1.87 -7.50
C ALA A 57 6.70 -1.95 -6.14
N ALA A 58 5.45 -1.49 -6.05
CA ALA A 58 4.62 -1.58 -4.85
C ALA A 58 4.38 -3.05 -4.45
N PHE A 59 4.02 -3.90 -5.41
CA PHE A 59 3.83 -5.33 -5.17
C PHE A 59 5.11 -5.99 -4.66
N ALA A 60 6.25 -5.75 -5.33
CA ALA A 60 7.54 -6.30 -4.92
C ALA A 60 7.98 -5.79 -3.54
N LEU A 61 7.70 -4.51 -3.22
CA LEU A 61 8.00 -3.93 -1.92
C LEU A 61 7.15 -4.53 -0.81
N GLY A 62 5.87 -4.82 -1.06
CA GLY A 62 5.00 -5.55 -0.14
C GLY A 62 5.57 -6.93 0.22
N ARG A 63 6.05 -7.67 -0.78
CA ARG A 63 6.69 -8.97 -0.58
C ARG A 63 7.98 -8.87 0.23
N VAL A 64 8.84 -7.90 -0.11
CA VAL A 64 10.09 -7.64 0.63
C VAL A 64 9.79 -7.30 2.08
N LEU A 65 8.80 -6.46 2.35
CA LEU A 65 8.44 -6.06 3.70
C LEU A 65 7.77 -7.16 4.52
N SER A 66 6.97 -8.01 3.89
CA SER A 66 6.40 -9.19 4.55
C SER A 66 7.51 -10.12 5.05
N ARG A 67 8.47 -10.47 4.18
CA ARG A 67 9.64 -11.28 4.55
C ARG A 67 10.58 -10.57 5.53
N LEU A 68 10.77 -9.25 5.39
CA LEU A 68 11.57 -8.48 6.32
C LEU A 68 10.95 -8.46 7.71
N TYR A 69 9.61 -8.41 7.81
CA TYR A 69 8.93 -8.46 9.11
C TYR A 69 9.15 -9.80 9.82
N GLU A 70 9.18 -10.92 9.09
CA GLU A 70 9.47 -12.24 9.66
C GLU A 70 10.87 -12.33 10.26
N GLN A 71 11.86 -11.64 9.67
CA GLN A 71 13.27 -11.69 10.08
C GLN A 71 13.65 -10.58 11.08
N ALA A 72 13.11 -9.37 10.88
CA ALA A 72 13.45 -8.15 11.60
C ALA A 72 12.21 -7.22 11.68
N PRO A 73 11.24 -7.50 12.57
CA PRO A 73 9.99 -6.74 12.68
C PRO A 73 10.17 -5.22 12.80
N GLU A 74 11.13 -4.77 13.61
CA GLU A 74 11.38 -3.34 13.79
C GLU A 74 11.95 -2.67 12.55
N GLU A 75 12.77 -3.37 11.75
CA GLU A 75 13.25 -2.83 10.48
C GLU A 75 12.10 -2.66 9.50
N ALA A 76 11.20 -3.63 9.40
CA ALA A 76 9.99 -3.50 8.57
C ALA A 76 9.09 -2.34 9.04
N ARG A 77 8.88 -2.18 10.36
CA ARG A 77 8.13 -1.05 10.93
C ARG A 77 8.82 0.29 10.64
N ASN A 78 10.15 0.35 10.66
CA ASN A 78 10.89 1.54 10.25
C ASN A 78 10.65 1.90 8.79
N VAL A 79 10.49 0.92 7.91
CA VAL A 79 10.10 1.20 6.52
C VAL A 79 8.65 1.70 6.42
N VAL A 80 7.71 1.14 7.18
CA VAL A 80 6.33 1.66 7.22
C VAL A 80 6.31 3.10 7.74
N ARG A 81 7.09 3.44 8.78
CA ARG A 81 7.25 4.83 9.26
C ARG A 81 7.74 5.77 8.15
N ARG A 82 8.56 5.28 7.21
CA ARG A 82 8.95 6.06 6.03
C ARG A 82 7.77 6.30 5.09
N PHE A 83 6.86 5.34 4.89
CA PHE A 83 5.62 5.62 4.13
C PHE A 83 4.83 6.75 4.77
N LEU A 84 4.63 6.68 6.09
CA LEU A 84 3.87 7.70 6.82
C LEU A 84 4.51 9.09 6.67
N TRP A 85 5.84 9.17 6.74
CA TRP A 85 6.55 10.42 6.48
C TRP A 85 6.32 10.94 5.06
N HIS A 86 6.37 10.10 4.03
CA HIS A 86 6.13 10.55 2.64
C HIS A 86 4.67 10.94 2.36
N MET A 87 3.74 10.45 3.18
CA MET A 87 2.33 10.84 3.13
C MET A 87 2.06 12.14 3.91
N ASN A 88 3.01 12.62 4.70
CA ASN A 88 2.91 13.89 5.41
C ASN A 88 3.23 15.05 4.47
N GLU A 89 2.46 16.14 4.58
CA GLU A 89 2.65 17.38 3.83
C GLU A 89 4.03 18.01 4.09
N GLU A 90 4.56 17.86 5.31
CA GLU A 90 5.88 18.37 5.72
C GLU A 90 7.06 17.72 4.97
N SER A 91 6.83 16.59 4.27
CA SER A 91 7.90 15.87 3.57
C SER A 91 8.47 16.62 2.36
N GLY A 92 7.77 17.64 1.86
CA GLY A 92 8.20 18.49 0.74
C GLY A 92 8.12 17.82 -0.64
N ASN A 93 7.63 16.58 -0.74
CA ASN A 93 7.36 15.88 -1.99
C ASN A 93 5.99 15.21 -1.94
N ILE A 94 5.30 15.15 -3.09
CA ILE A 94 4.07 14.36 -3.19
C ILE A 94 4.45 12.87 -3.17
N GLY A 95 3.89 12.11 -2.23
CA GLY A 95 4.16 10.69 -2.01
C GLY A 95 3.67 9.75 -3.12
N TRP A 96 3.94 10.03 -4.40
CA TRP A 96 3.52 9.21 -5.53
C TRP A 96 3.96 7.75 -5.41
N GLY A 97 3.01 6.83 -5.55
CA GLY A 97 3.24 5.40 -5.40
C GLY A 97 3.33 4.89 -3.97
N ILE A 98 3.34 5.78 -2.97
CA ILE A 98 3.39 5.39 -1.55
C ILE A 98 2.08 4.73 -1.09
N PRO A 99 0.88 5.22 -1.44
CA PRO A 99 -0.35 4.52 -1.10
C PRO A 99 -0.39 3.10 -1.65
N GLU A 100 0.01 2.91 -2.92
CA GLU A 100 0.08 1.60 -3.58
C GLU A 100 1.04 0.66 -2.83
N ALA A 101 2.25 1.15 -2.51
CA ALA A 101 3.22 0.39 -1.72
C ALA A 101 2.69 0.04 -0.32
N PHE A 102 2.01 0.98 0.32
CA PHE A 102 1.44 0.78 1.65
C PHE A 102 0.33 -0.27 1.60
N GLY A 103 -0.61 -0.14 0.67
CA GLY A 103 -1.69 -1.12 0.43
C GLY A 103 -1.15 -2.52 0.14
N GLN A 104 -0.16 -2.64 -0.74
CA GLN A 104 0.50 -3.92 -1.05
C GLN A 104 1.22 -4.52 0.16
N THR A 105 1.86 -3.69 0.98
CA THR A 105 2.51 -4.13 2.23
C THR A 105 1.51 -4.74 3.20
N LEU A 106 0.37 -4.07 3.40
CA LEU A 106 -0.67 -4.56 4.31
C LEU A 106 -1.41 -5.78 3.74
N ALA A 107 -1.64 -5.82 2.43
CA ALA A 107 -2.24 -6.97 1.76
C ALA A 107 -1.38 -8.24 1.89
N GLN A 108 -0.05 -8.10 1.81
CA GLN A 108 0.88 -9.23 1.80
C GLN A 108 1.46 -9.58 3.18
N SER A 109 1.28 -8.74 4.20
CA SER A 109 1.79 -8.98 5.56
C SER A 109 0.69 -8.78 6.60
N ARG A 110 0.13 -9.89 7.09
CA ARG A 110 -0.93 -9.86 8.11
C ARG A 110 -0.52 -9.10 9.38
N PRO A 111 0.67 -9.33 9.97
CA PRO A 111 1.08 -8.59 11.16
C PRO A 111 1.21 -7.08 10.94
N LEU A 112 1.68 -6.64 9.77
CA LEU A 112 1.75 -5.21 9.44
C LEU A 112 0.35 -4.61 9.23
N ALA A 113 -0.55 -5.33 8.54
CA ALA A 113 -1.94 -4.92 8.42
C ALA A 113 -2.62 -4.75 9.78
N ASP A 114 -2.44 -5.70 10.70
CA ASP A 114 -3.05 -5.64 12.02
C ASP A 114 -2.59 -4.38 12.81
N LEU A 115 -1.35 -3.93 12.58
CA LEU A 115 -0.80 -2.72 13.18
C LEU A 115 -1.21 -1.42 12.48
N TYR A 116 -1.32 -1.41 11.15
CA TYR A 116 -1.33 -0.17 10.37
C TYR A 116 -2.57 0.07 9.49
N HIS A 117 -3.52 -0.87 9.38
CA HIS A 117 -4.72 -0.68 8.53
C HIS A 117 -5.50 0.59 8.88
N LYS A 118 -5.66 0.90 10.18
CA LYS A 118 -6.36 2.12 10.62
C LYS A 118 -5.66 3.39 10.15
N VAL A 119 -4.33 3.38 10.05
CA VAL A 119 -3.55 4.51 9.55
C VAL A 119 -3.75 4.68 8.05
N LEU A 120 -3.79 3.58 7.29
CA LEU A 120 -4.15 3.67 5.87
C LEU A 120 -5.57 4.23 5.68
N PHE A 121 -6.53 3.76 6.47
CA PHE A 121 -7.93 4.19 6.37
C PHE A 121 -8.12 5.65 6.77
N SER A 122 -7.32 6.17 7.71
CA SER A 122 -7.43 7.58 8.10
C SER A 122 -6.97 8.56 7.02
N TYR A 123 -6.23 8.14 5.99
CA TYR A 123 -5.93 9.00 4.82
C TYR A 123 -7.16 9.33 3.96
N ILE A 124 -8.22 8.51 4.05
CA ILE A 124 -9.51 8.72 3.36
C ILE A 124 -10.64 9.08 4.32
N LEU A 125 -10.33 9.41 5.57
CA LEU A 125 -11.29 9.88 6.55
C LEU A 125 -10.99 11.32 6.95
N ASP A 126 -11.78 12.25 6.44
CA ASP A 126 -11.78 13.61 6.95
C ASP A 126 -12.53 13.63 8.28
N LYS A 127 -11.82 13.97 9.36
CA LYS A 127 -12.35 14.02 10.72
C LYS A 127 -11.88 15.31 11.37
N GLU A 128 -12.71 15.83 12.27
CA GLU A 128 -12.34 17.00 13.06
C GLU A 128 -11.13 16.71 13.97
N GLY A 129 -10.23 17.69 14.09
CA GLY A 129 -9.00 17.62 14.90
C GLY A 129 -7.80 17.05 14.16
N ASP A 130 -6.81 16.54 14.90
CA ASP A 130 -5.59 15.96 14.31
C ASP A 130 -5.93 14.73 13.48
N SER A 131 -5.89 14.92 12.16
CA SER A 131 -6.17 13.91 11.16
C SER A 131 -4.94 13.63 10.31
N THR A 132 -4.79 12.37 9.89
CA THR A 132 -3.85 12.01 8.82
C THR A 132 -4.53 12.09 7.46
N TRP A 133 -5.59 12.88 7.32
CA TRP A 133 -6.29 13.05 6.06
C TRP A 133 -5.31 13.45 4.95
N CYS A 134 -5.46 12.87 3.77
CA CYS A 134 -4.61 13.20 2.64
C CYS A 134 -5.24 14.36 1.85
N ASP A 135 -4.86 15.61 2.10
CA ASP A 135 -5.49 16.78 1.45
C ASP A 135 -5.36 16.79 -0.08
N HIS A 136 -4.25 16.28 -0.61
CA HIS A 136 -3.99 16.22 -2.04
C HIS A 136 -4.89 15.18 -2.73
N ALA A 137 -6.03 15.62 -3.27
CA ALA A 137 -7.06 14.74 -3.85
C ALA A 137 -6.54 13.69 -4.86
N PRO A 138 -5.65 14.01 -5.83
CA PRO A 138 -5.10 12.97 -6.70
C PRO A 138 -4.31 11.87 -5.97
N LEU A 139 -3.64 12.19 -4.86
CA LEU A 139 -2.94 11.20 -4.04
C LEU A 139 -3.92 10.42 -3.15
N ARG A 140 -4.97 11.10 -2.67
CA ARG A 140 -6.07 10.47 -1.93
C ARG A 140 -6.81 9.42 -2.77
N ARG A 141 -6.95 9.62 -4.09
CA ARG A 141 -7.44 8.57 -5.02
C ARG A 141 -6.62 7.30 -4.95
N SER A 142 -5.28 7.41 -4.93
CA SER A 142 -4.40 6.25 -4.72
C SER A 142 -4.59 5.60 -3.35
N CYS A 143 -5.00 6.36 -2.32
CA CYS A 143 -5.35 5.79 -1.01
C CYS A 143 -6.60 4.91 -1.09
N TYR A 144 -7.63 5.28 -1.87
CA TYR A 144 -8.78 4.39 -2.10
C TYR A 144 -8.37 3.09 -2.81
N THR A 145 -7.52 3.16 -3.84
CA THR A 145 -6.98 1.96 -4.50
C THR A 145 -6.18 1.07 -3.54
N ALA A 146 -5.43 1.69 -2.64
CA ALA A 146 -4.71 0.98 -1.58
C ALA A 146 -5.66 0.29 -0.59
N VAL A 147 -6.75 0.96 -0.20
CA VAL A 147 -7.81 0.37 0.63
C VAL A 147 -8.46 -0.81 -0.08
N ASP A 148 -8.81 -0.68 -1.36
CA ASP A 148 -9.37 -1.77 -2.17
C ASP A 148 -8.43 -3.00 -2.23
N THR A 149 -7.14 -2.74 -2.42
CA THR A 149 -6.09 -3.76 -2.42
C THR A 149 -6.07 -4.51 -1.08
N VAL A 150 -6.13 -3.78 0.04
CA VAL A 150 -6.14 -4.38 1.38
C VAL A 150 -7.41 -5.18 1.61
N LEU A 151 -8.59 -4.63 1.32
CA LEU A 151 -9.87 -5.31 1.58
C LEU A 151 -10.06 -6.57 0.73
N SER A 152 -9.55 -6.56 -0.51
CA SER A 152 -9.52 -7.74 -1.37
C SER A 152 -8.68 -8.87 -0.77
N ALA A 153 -7.52 -8.55 -0.20
CA ALA A 153 -6.61 -9.53 0.40
C ALA A 153 -6.97 -9.89 1.86
N ARG A 154 -7.66 -8.98 2.56
CA ARG A 154 -8.01 -9.06 3.98
C ARG A 154 -9.49 -8.76 4.23
N PRO A 155 -10.39 -9.69 3.84
CA PRO A 155 -11.83 -9.51 4.07
C PRO A 155 -12.19 -9.31 5.55
N ASP A 156 -11.35 -9.78 6.48
CA ASP A 156 -11.52 -9.58 7.92
C ASP A 156 -11.43 -8.10 8.36
N LEU A 157 -10.90 -7.21 7.50
CA LEU A 157 -10.83 -5.77 7.75
C LEU A 157 -12.02 -4.98 7.17
N ILE A 158 -12.92 -5.62 6.41
CA ILE A 158 -14.10 -4.96 5.82
C ILE A 158 -14.98 -4.27 6.88
N PRO A 159 -15.30 -4.88 8.04
CA PRO A 159 -16.13 -4.22 9.05
C PRO A 159 -15.51 -2.91 9.59
N ALA A 160 -14.18 -2.82 9.64
CA ALA A 160 -13.47 -1.62 10.06
C ALA A 160 -13.45 -0.53 8.97
N ALA A 161 -13.48 -0.91 7.70
CA ALA A 161 -13.43 0.02 6.57
C ALA A 161 -14.80 0.58 6.18
N LEU A 162 -15.89 -0.20 6.31
CA LEU A 162 -17.23 0.23 5.88
C LEU A 162 -17.69 1.57 6.49
N PRO A 163 -17.54 1.84 7.81
CA PRO A 163 -17.89 3.14 8.37
C PRO A 163 -17.07 4.29 7.77
N VAL A 164 -15.78 4.04 7.50
CA VAL A 164 -14.88 5.03 6.89
C VAL A 164 -15.34 5.34 5.46
N LEU A 165 -15.61 4.31 4.66
CA LEU A 165 -16.07 4.46 3.28
C LEU A 165 -17.43 5.17 3.19
N HIS A 166 -18.38 4.87 4.07
CA HIS A 166 -19.67 5.58 4.12
C HIS A 166 -19.52 7.06 4.48
N SER A 167 -18.63 7.37 5.44
CA SER A 167 -18.32 8.76 5.80
C SER A 167 -17.74 9.50 4.59
N ALA A 168 -16.74 8.90 3.94
CA ALA A 168 -16.06 9.49 2.80
C ALA A 168 -16.97 9.67 1.58
N ALA A 169 -17.87 8.72 1.32
CA ALA A 169 -18.88 8.82 0.26
C ALA A 169 -19.78 10.06 0.39
N SER A 170 -20.03 10.49 1.63
CA SER A 170 -20.89 11.65 1.92
C SER A 170 -20.10 12.96 2.04
N ALA A 171 -18.86 12.90 2.53
CA ALA A 171 -18.13 14.07 3.01
C ALA A 171 -16.87 14.44 2.20
N ASP A 172 -16.30 13.54 1.39
CA ASP A 172 -15.08 13.86 0.64
C ASP A 172 -15.35 15.05 -0.32
N PRO A 173 -14.56 16.13 -0.31
CA PRO A 173 -14.84 17.30 -1.14
C PRO A 173 -14.58 17.04 -2.64
N ASP A 174 -13.71 16.09 -2.99
CA ASP A 174 -13.39 15.76 -4.38
C ASP A 174 -14.44 14.78 -4.97
N PRO A 175 -15.10 15.11 -6.09
CA PRO A 175 -16.16 14.27 -6.65
C PRO A 175 -15.68 12.89 -7.08
N VAL A 176 -14.42 12.76 -7.54
CA VAL A 176 -13.85 11.47 -7.94
C VAL A 176 -13.61 10.60 -6.71
N CYS A 177 -13.06 11.18 -5.64
CA CYS A 177 -12.88 10.47 -4.38
C CYS A 177 -14.21 10.02 -3.76
N ARG A 178 -15.28 10.85 -3.82
CA ARG A 178 -16.62 10.41 -3.40
C ARG A 178 -17.13 9.21 -4.21
N SER A 179 -16.96 9.23 -5.53
CA SER A 179 -17.34 8.10 -6.39
C SER A 179 -16.62 6.82 -5.99
N LEU A 180 -15.30 6.89 -5.80
CA LEU A 180 -14.50 5.76 -5.34
C LEU A 180 -14.98 5.24 -3.97
N ALA A 181 -15.30 6.13 -3.03
CA ALA A 181 -15.82 5.74 -1.73
C ALA A 181 -17.16 5.00 -1.83
N VAL A 182 -18.09 5.48 -2.68
CA VAL A 182 -19.38 4.82 -2.96
C VAL A 182 -19.16 3.44 -3.57
N GLU A 183 -18.36 3.37 -4.63
CA GLU A 183 -18.06 2.12 -5.35
C GLU A 183 -17.48 1.05 -4.41
N LEU A 184 -16.52 1.43 -3.56
CA LEU A 184 -15.94 0.51 -2.59
C LEU A 184 -16.92 0.13 -1.47
N ALA A 185 -17.70 1.07 -0.95
CA ALA A 185 -18.73 0.77 0.04
C ALA A 185 -19.74 -0.24 -0.50
N GLU A 186 -20.19 -0.07 -1.74
CA GLU A 186 -21.10 -1.00 -2.42
C GLU A 186 -20.46 -2.36 -2.66
N LYS A 187 -19.24 -2.38 -3.20
CA LYS A 187 -18.46 -3.61 -3.46
C LYS A 187 -18.35 -4.49 -2.22
N TYR A 188 -18.04 -3.91 -1.06
CA TYR A 188 -17.74 -4.67 0.16
C TYR A 188 -18.92 -4.86 1.10
N LYS A 189 -20.00 -4.07 0.97
CA LYS A 189 -21.25 -4.31 1.70
C LYS A 189 -21.87 -5.67 1.37
N VAL A 190 -21.78 -6.11 0.11
CA VAL A 190 -22.30 -7.41 -0.33
C VAL A 190 -21.47 -8.57 0.21
N ALA A 191 -20.16 -8.38 0.34
CA ALA A 191 -19.24 -9.39 0.84
C ALA A 191 -19.42 -9.66 2.35
N ASP A 192 -19.72 -8.62 3.13
CA ASP A 192 -19.92 -8.71 4.59
C ASP A 192 -21.17 -9.54 4.96
N VAL A 193 -22.27 -9.38 4.21
CA VAL A 193 -23.51 -10.15 4.42
C VAL A 193 -23.35 -11.64 4.07
N GLY A 194 -22.51 -11.97 3.09
CA GLY A 194 -22.24 -13.36 2.67
C GLY A 194 -21.35 -14.16 3.62
N GLY A 195 -20.57 -13.48 4.47
CA GLY A 195 -19.73 -14.10 5.50
C GLY A 195 -20.51 -14.62 6.70
N PHE A 196 -21.64 -13.98 7.03
CA PHE A 196 -22.50 -14.34 8.17
C PHE A 196 -23.28 -15.65 7.96
N ILE A 197 -23.53 -16.07 6.72
CA ILE A 197 -24.35 -17.25 6.39
C ILE A 197 -23.53 -18.56 6.41
N ARG A 198 -22.19 -18.50 6.49
CA ARG A 198 -21.29 -19.68 6.44
C ARG A 198 -20.72 -20.11 7.79
N GLN A 199 -21.47 -19.93 8.88
CA GLN A 199 -21.18 -20.58 10.16
C GLN A 199 -22.47 -21.11 10.79
N HIS A 200 -23.00 -22.22 10.27
CA HIS A 200 -23.84 -23.17 11.00
C HIS A 200 -23.73 -24.56 10.37
#